data_AF-A0A812IHV3-F1
#
_entry.id   AF-A0A812IHV3-F1
#
_cell.length_a   1.000
_cell.length_b   1.000
_cell.length_c   1.000
_cell.angle_alpha   90.00
_cell.angle_beta   90.00
_cell.angle_gamma   90.00
#
_symmetry.space_group_name_H-M   'P 1'
#
loop_
_entity.id
_entity.type
_entity.pdbx_description
1 polymer ?
#
loop_
_entity_poly.entity_id
_entity_poly.type
_entity_poly.pdbx_seq_one_letter_code
_entity_poly.pdbx_strand_id
1 'polypeptide(L)'
;MRFNSCGAVEVSVKYAIPIIMGANIGTSVTNTIVSMAHAGERLELERAFSGATVHDMFNMLSVAVMLPEEVILGAITGEGGILFYISKGITEGVLGDVTDVTFTSPTKFIVSPLTDVFVDPNKDVTKALSLGAPLAQAMPTGLTGSCPSTMDCSNYFCVSSAMTKNWKKVNKDAYEALSECSTYFPLLNHGCGSDTCYLEADKFYTESIEGGTILDGGAFSGMGDVAGGIVGLIFSLIIITFFLFCLVKLLHTLIMGSAKKVIMRATNMNDYVAILVGLGITFIVQSSSVTTSTLTPLCGVGVLPVHKMLPMTLGANIGTTFTSMLAALAVMKPDSLQIAFVHLFFNIIGI
;
A
#
# COMPACT_ATOMS: atom_id res chain seq x y z
N MET A 1 8.45 -19.32 4.11
CA MET A 1 8.03 -18.06 3.49
C MET A 1 8.02 -18.25 1.97
N ARG A 2 6.85 -18.40 1.35
CA ARG A 2 6.72 -18.28 -0.11
C ARG A 2 6.44 -16.80 -0.39
N PHE A 3 7.46 -16.07 -0.79
CA PHE A 3 7.30 -14.72 -1.35
C PHE A 3 6.79 -14.89 -2.77
N ASN A 4 5.48 -14.82 -2.96
CA ASN A 4 4.89 -14.66 -4.29
C ASN A 4 4.79 -13.17 -4.61
N SER A 5 5.41 -12.79 -5.72
CA SER A 5 5.01 -11.69 -6.61
C SER A 5 5.23 -10.25 -6.13
N CYS A 6 6.25 -9.60 -6.71
CA CYS A 6 6.31 -8.15 -6.83
C CYS A 6 5.10 -7.64 -7.65
N GLY A 7 4.16 -6.99 -6.98
CA GLY A 7 2.95 -6.41 -7.59
C GLY A 7 1.76 -6.51 -6.65
N ALA A 8 1.66 -5.56 -5.71
CA ALA A 8 0.74 -5.57 -4.57
C ALA A 8 0.83 -6.85 -3.74
N VAL A 9 1.74 -6.85 -2.76
CA VAL A 9 1.68 -7.82 -1.65
C VAL A 9 0.28 -7.67 -1.03
N GLU A 10 -0.60 -8.63 -1.26
CA GLU A 10 -1.86 -8.74 -0.52
C GLU A 10 -1.45 -9.13 0.90
N VAL A 11 -1.12 -8.11 1.69
CA VAL A 11 -0.70 -8.28 3.08
C VAL A 11 -1.91 -8.84 3.81
N SER A 12 -1.83 -10.12 4.21
CA SER A 12 -2.86 -10.72 5.05
C SER A 12 -3.13 -9.81 6.24
N VAL A 13 -4.41 -9.67 6.61
CA VAL A 13 -4.87 -8.74 7.66
C VAL A 13 -4.06 -8.89 8.96
N LYS A 14 -3.65 -10.12 9.30
CA LYS A 14 -2.78 -10.42 10.46
C LYS A 14 -1.49 -9.60 10.47
N TYR A 15 -0.85 -9.41 9.32
CA TYR A 15 0.37 -8.62 9.19
C TYR A 15 0.08 -7.13 9.00
N ALA A 16 -1.12 -6.77 8.54
CA ALA A 16 -1.51 -5.38 8.38
C ALA A 16 -1.77 -4.67 9.72
N ILE A 17 -2.24 -5.39 10.76
CA ILE A 17 -2.57 -4.79 12.07
C ILE A 17 -1.34 -4.10 12.72
N PRO A 18 -0.17 -4.77 12.90
CA PRO A 18 1.01 -4.10 13.43
C PRO A 18 1.54 -2.97 12.54
N ILE A 19 1.36 -3.08 11.21
CA ILE A 19 1.76 -2.03 10.25
C ILE A 19 0.90 -0.78 10.45
N ILE A 20 -0.42 -0.92 10.62
CA ILE A 20 -1.31 0.22 10.92
C ILE A 20 -0.92 0.89 12.23
N MET A 21 -0.67 0.11 13.28
CA MET A 21 -0.23 0.63 14.57
C MET A 21 1.09 1.41 14.43
N GLY A 22 2.06 0.86 13.68
CA GLY A 22 3.32 1.53 13.39
C GLY A 22 3.16 2.80 12.55
N ALA A 23 2.26 2.79 11.56
CA ALA A 23 1.96 3.97 10.75
C ALA A 23 1.37 5.11 11.60
N ASN A 24 0.48 4.78 12.56
CA ASN A 24 -0.08 5.76 13.48
C ASN A 24 0.97 6.35 14.42
N ILE A 25 1.92 5.55 14.91
CA ILE A 25 3.12 6.08 15.61
C ILE A 25 3.93 7.00 14.68
N GLY A 26 4.09 6.63 13.42
CA GLY A 26 4.82 7.44 12.43
C GLY A 26 4.22 8.84 12.24
N THR A 27 2.88 8.99 12.32
CA THR A 27 2.23 10.30 12.20
C THR A 27 2.57 11.28 13.32
N SER A 28 3.03 10.78 14.47
CA SER A 28 3.45 11.56 15.63
C SER A 28 4.76 12.34 15.37
N VAL A 29 5.73 11.71 14.69
CA VAL A 29 7.06 12.29 14.43
C VAL A 29 6.99 13.65 13.73
N THR A 30 6.05 13.81 12.79
CA THR A 30 5.89 15.05 12.03
C THR A 30 5.53 16.24 12.92
N ASN A 31 4.67 16.06 13.92
CA ASN A 31 4.28 17.14 14.81
C ASN A 31 5.44 17.59 15.70
N THR A 32 6.24 16.62 16.19
CA THR A 32 7.44 16.93 16.98
C THR A 32 8.40 17.79 16.16
N ILE A 33 8.67 17.42 14.91
CA ILE A 33 9.54 18.21 14.00
C ILE A 33 8.97 19.61 13.79
N VAL A 34 7.66 19.74 13.54
CA VAL A 34 7.02 21.05 13.33
C VAL A 34 7.07 21.92 14.59
N SER A 35 6.97 21.34 15.78
CA SER A 35 7.12 22.10 17.03
C SER A 35 8.51 22.73 17.17
N MET A 36 9.56 22.03 16.72
CA MET A 36 10.94 22.51 16.76
C MET A 36 11.17 23.75 15.88
N ALA A 37 10.30 24.02 14.90
CA ALA A 37 10.37 25.25 14.11
C ALA A 37 10.20 26.52 14.97
N HIS A 38 9.64 26.41 16.18
CA HIS A 38 9.44 27.52 17.12
C HIS A 38 10.61 27.68 18.11
N ALA A 39 11.73 27.00 17.89
CA ALA A 39 12.87 27.01 18.83
C ALA A 39 13.49 28.40 19.07
N GLY A 40 13.17 29.39 18.24
CA GLY A 40 13.57 30.78 18.43
C GLY A 40 12.94 31.46 19.64
N GLU A 41 11.75 31.04 20.08
CA GLU A 41 11.04 31.62 21.22
C GLU A 41 10.65 30.54 22.24
N ARG A 42 11.17 30.64 23.47
CA ARG A 42 10.98 29.59 24.50
C ARG A 42 9.51 29.30 24.82
N LEU A 43 8.68 30.34 24.95
CA LEU A 43 7.27 30.19 25.30
C LEU A 43 6.46 29.56 24.15
N GLU A 44 6.76 29.93 22.90
CA GLU A 44 6.12 29.33 21.74
C GLU A 44 6.55 27.88 21.57
N LEU A 45 7.85 27.59 21.71
CA LEU A 45 8.37 26.23 21.69
C LEU A 45 7.71 25.37 22.76
N GLU A 46 7.63 25.83 24.02
CA GLU A 46 7.06 25.06 25.12
C GLU A 46 5.60 24.67 24.83
N ARG A 47 4.78 25.61 24.36
CA ARG A 47 3.37 25.35 24.05
C ARG A 47 3.21 24.47 22.81
N ALA A 48 3.98 24.72 21.76
CA ALA A 48 3.94 23.91 20.54
C ALA A 48 4.42 22.47 20.81
N PHE A 49 5.52 22.32 21.55
CA PHE A 49 6.09 21.03 21.91
C PHE A 49 5.15 20.25 22.85
N SER A 50 4.52 20.91 23.81
CA SER A 50 3.50 20.30 24.67
C SER A 50 2.30 19.81 23.84
N GLY A 51 1.81 20.64 22.91
CA GLY A 51 0.72 20.25 22.01
C GLY A 51 1.08 19.06 21.11
N ALA A 52 2.29 19.03 20.56
CA ALA A 52 2.80 17.90 19.77
C ALA A 52 2.89 16.62 20.62
N THR A 53 3.48 16.70 21.82
CA THR A 53 3.71 15.55 22.70
C THR A 53 2.41 14.87 23.12
N VAL A 54 1.33 15.62 23.31
CA VAL A 54 0.01 15.06 23.69
C VAL A 54 -0.51 14.10 22.61
N HIS A 55 -0.36 14.44 21.33
CA HIS A 55 -0.69 13.53 20.22
C HIS A 55 0.19 12.29 20.25
N ASP A 56 1.49 12.50 20.43
CA ASP A 56 2.50 11.45 20.35
C ASP A 56 2.30 10.41 21.46
N MET A 57 2.03 10.88 22.68
CA MET A 57 1.73 10.03 23.84
C MET A 57 0.45 9.23 23.64
N PHE A 58 -0.61 9.83 23.10
CA PHE A 58 -1.87 9.11 22.84
C PHE A 58 -1.64 7.93 21.89
N ASN A 59 -0.99 8.16 20.75
CA ASN A 59 -0.72 7.10 19.77
C ASN A 59 0.21 6.03 20.36
N MET A 60 1.26 6.43 21.07
CA MET A 60 2.19 5.47 21.67
C MET A 60 1.55 4.64 22.78
N LEU A 61 0.73 5.23 23.64
CA LEU A 61 0.02 4.52 24.71
C LEU A 61 -1.02 3.55 24.12
N SER A 62 -1.76 3.97 23.10
CA SER A 62 -2.72 3.11 22.40
C SER A 62 -2.04 1.87 21.83
N VAL A 63 -0.89 2.02 21.17
CA VAL A 63 -0.11 0.88 20.67
C VAL A 63 0.48 0.06 21.82
N ALA A 64 1.02 0.70 22.85
CA ALA A 64 1.62 0.01 23.99
C ALA A 64 0.63 -0.89 24.75
N VAL A 65 -0.65 -0.54 24.74
CA VAL A 65 -1.74 -1.36 25.32
C VAL A 65 -2.24 -2.40 24.31
N MET A 66 -2.62 -1.98 23.11
CA MET A 66 -3.31 -2.87 22.16
C MET A 66 -2.39 -3.86 21.45
N LEU A 67 -1.12 -3.52 21.20
CA LEU A 67 -0.20 -4.40 20.46
C LEU A 67 0.13 -5.68 21.24
N PRO A 68 0.48 -5.63 22.55
CA PRO A 68 0.67 -6.84 23.34
C PRO A 68 -0.58 -7.73 23.37
N GLU A 69 -1.77 -7.14 23.54
CA GLU A 69 -3.03 -7.88 23.55
C GLU A 69 -3.27 -8.58 22.22
N GLU A 70 -3.04 -7.88 21.09
CA GLU A 70 -3.18 -8.43 19.74
C GLU A 70 -2.20 -9.58 19.49
N VAL A 71 -0.94 -9.44 19.91
CA VAL A 71 0.11 -10.44 19.72
C VAL A 71 -0.12 -11.68 20.60
N ILE A 72 -0.47 -11.49 21.88
CA ILE A 72 -0.71 -12.59 22.81
C ILE A 72 -1.91 -13.40 22.37
N LEU A 73 -3.03 -12.75 22.04
CA LEU A 73 -4.23 -13.45 21.60
C LEU A 73 -4.03 -14.08 20.21
N GLY A 74 -3.34 -13.41 19.30
CA GLY A 74 -2.96 -14.00 18.01
C GLY A 74 -2.05 -15.22 18.13
N ALA A 75 -1.23 -15.30 19.17
CA ALA A 75 -0.43 -16.49 19.48
C ALA A 75 -1.28 -17.63 20.05
N ILE A 76 -2.33 -17.32 20.82
CA ILE A 76 -3.23 -18.32 21.42
C ILE A 76 -4.21 -18.89 20.37
N THR A 77 -4.78 -18.05 19.51
CA THR A 77 -5.83 -18.43 18.55
C THR A 77 -5.29 -18.92 17.22
N GLY A 78 -4.02 -18.62 16.89
CA GLY A 78 -3.37 -18.98 15.62
C GLY A 78 -3.76 -18.08 14.44
N GLU A 79 -4.90 -17.39 14.48
CA GLU A 79 -5.40 -16.54 13.40
C GLU A 79 -5.11 -15.04 13.63
N GLY A 80 -5.52 -14.47 14.75
CA GLY A 80 -5.36 -13.04 15.07
C GLY A 80 -5.84 -12.67 16.48
N GLY A 81 -5.67 -11.41 16.90
CA GLY A 81 -6.06 -10.91 18.22
C GLY A 81 -7.43 -10.24 18.26
N ILE A 82 -7.65 -9.38 19.26
CA ILE A 82 -8.95 -8.71 19.49
C ILE A 82 -9.38 -7.88 18.28
N LEU A 83 -8.48 -7.06 17.73
CA LEU A 83 -8.83 -6.21 16.59
C LEU A 83 -9.15 -7.06 15.38
N PHE A 84 -8.42 -8.16 15.17
CA PHE A 84 -8.70 -9.09 14.08
C PHE A 84 -10.12 -9.66 14.18
N TYR A 85 -10.53 -10.17 15.34
CA TYR A 85 -11.87 -10.77 15.48
C TYR A 85 -13.01 -9.77 15.42
N ILE A 86 -12.86 -8.60 16.07
CA ILE A 86 -13.89 -7.55 16.01
C ILE A 86 -14.06 -7.06 14.58
N SER A 87 -12.97 -6.78 13.88
CA SER A 87 -13.02 -6.33 12.48
C SER A 87 -13.56 -7.42 11.56
N LYS A 88 -13.19 -8.69 11.74
CA LYS A 88 -13.68 -9.82 10.94
C LYS A 88 -15.20 -9.97 11.06
N GLY A 89 -15.73 -10.01 12.29
CA GLY A 89 -17.16 -10.19 12.52
C GLY A 89 -18.01 -9.06 11.91
N ILE A 90 -17.50 -7.82 11.95
CA ILE A 90 -18.19 -6.68 11.32
C ILE A 90 -18.05 -6.71 9.80
N THR A 91 -16.89 -7.10 9.27
CA THR A 91 -16.66 -7.25 7.83
C THR A 91 -17.60 -8.28 7.23
N GLU A 92 -17.70 -9.46 7.85
CA GLU A 92 -18.62 -10.53 7.44
C GLU A 92 -20.09 -10.07 7.52
N GLY A 93 -20.44 -9.31 8.57
CA GLY A 93 -21.78 -8.73 8.72
C GLY A 93 -22.13 -7.64 7.68
N VAL A 94 -21.14 -6.90 7.17
CA VAL A 94 -21.33 -5.82 6.20
C VAL A 94 -21.35 -6.32 4.75
N LEU A 95 -20.49 -7.28 4.40
CA LEU A 95 -20.40 -7.81 3.04
C LEU A 95 -21.44 -8.91 2.75
N GLY A 96 -21.91 -9.64 3.75
CA GLY A 96 -22.77 -10.81 3.53
C GLY A 96 -22.14 -11.79 2.53
N ASP A 97 -22.96 -12.42 1.68
CA ASP A 97 -22.52 -13.39 0.66
C ASP A 97 -22.18 -12.72 -0.70
N VAL A 98 -22.05 -11.38 -0.74
CA VAL A 98 -21.83 -10.63 -1.99
C VAL A 98 -20.35 -10.25 -2.11
N THR A 99 -19.58 -11.07 -2.82
CA THR A 99 -18.12 -10.94 -2.92
C THR A 99 -17.61 -10.16 -4.13
N ASP A 100 -18.47 -9.74 -5.07
CA ASP A 100 -18.03 -9.22 -6.38
C ASP A 100 -18.69 -7.90 -6.80
N VAL A 101 -18.55 -6.85 -5.99
CA VAL A 101 -18.91 -5.48 -6.43
C VAL A 101 -17.67 -4.60 -6.42
N THR A 102 -16.84 -4.69 -7.45
CA THR A 102 -15.68 -3.78 -7.59
C THR A 102 -16.14 -2.38 -7.98
N PHE A 103 -15.93 -1.39 -7.13
CA PHE A 103 -16.11 0.02 -7.48
C PHE A 103 -14.77 0.62 -7.94
N THR A 104 -14.75 1.36 -9.04
CA THR A 104 -13.54 2.06 -9.45
C THR A 104 -13.29 3.22 -8.49
N SER A 105 -12.17 3.20 -7.76
CA SER A 105 -11.89 4.26 -6.78
C SER A 105 -11.84 5.63 -7.48
N PRO A 106 -12.47 6.67 -6.90
CA PRO A 106 -12.43 8.03 -7.46
C PRO A 106 -11.00 8.53 -7.71
N THR A 107 -10.05 8.10 -6.87
CA THR A 107 -8.62 8.39 -7.03
C THR A 107 -8.05 7.75 -8.29
N LYS A 108 -8.35 6.47 -8.56
CA LYS A 108 -7.88 5.80 -9.77
C LYS A 108 -8.49 6.43 -11.02
N PHE A 109 -9.75 6.84 -10.98
CA PHE A 109 -10.38 7.55 -12.10
C PHE A 109 -9.66 8.86 -12.45
N ILE A 110 -9.23 9.62 -11.45
CA ILE A 110 -8.50 10.88 -11.63
C ILE A 110 -7.03 10.62 -12.03
N VAL A 111 -6.38 9.63 -11.41
CA VAL A 111 -4.94 9.40 -11.55
C VAL A 111 -4.58 8.59 -12.79
N SER A 112 -5.38 7.59 -13.18
CA SER A 112 -5.06 6.71 -14.33
C SER A 112 -4.78 7.47 -15.63
N PRO A 113 -5.63 8.42 -16.08
CA PRO A 113 -5.35 9.14 -17.33
C PRO A 113 -4.09 10.00 -17.25
N LEU A 114 -3.70 10.44 -16.04
CA LEU A 114 -2.43 11.13 -15.84
C LEU A 114 -1.26 10.13 -15.87
N THR A 115 -1.41 8.96 -15.25
CA THR A 115 -0.38 7.91 -15.26
C THR A 115 -0.08 7.45 -16.67
N ASP A 116 -1.10 7.11 -17.47
CA ASP A 116 -0.93 6.57 -18.83
C ASP A 116 -0.23 7.56 -19.79
N VAL A 117 -0.35 8.88 -19.54
CA VAL A 117 0.37 9.91 -20.31
C VAL A 117 1.88 9.86 -20.07
N PHE A 118 2.30 9.60 -18.83
CA PHE A 118 3.72 9.59 -18.46
C PHE A 118 4.34 8.20 -18.59
N VAL A 119 3.62 7.16 -18.16
CA VAL A 119 4.08 5.78 -18.07
C VAL A 119 2.92 4.86 -18.41
N ASP A 120 3.02 4.12 -19.52
CA ASP A 120 2.13 2.99 -19.80
C ASP A 120 2.93 1.67 -19.68
N PRO A 121 2.82 0.97 -18.54
CA PRO A 121 3.58 -0.25 -18.32
C PRO A 121 2.92 -1.44 -19.03
N ASN A 122 3.74 -2.26 -19.68
CA ASN A 122 3.30 -3.53 -20.26
C ASN A 122 2.88 -4.49 -19.13
N LYS A 123 1.57 -4.58 -18.89
CA LYS A 123 1.01 -5.37 -17.77
C LYS A 123 1.26 -6.86 -17.95
N ASP A 124 1.34 -7.35 -19.19
CA ASP A 124 1.53 -8.76 -19.48
C ASP A 124 2.98 -9.19 -19.26
N VAL A 125 3.96 -8.41 -19.72
CA VAL A 125 5.40 -8.63 -19.46
C VAL A 125 5.69 -8.48 -17.96
N THR A 126 5.19 -7.42 -17.33
CA THR A 126 5.38 -7.18 -15.88
C THR A 126 4.83 -8.35 -15.05
N LYS A 127 3.67 -8.88 -15.43
CA LYS A 127 3.06 -10.03 -14.75
C LYS A 127 3.76 -11.34 -15.05
N ALA A 128 4.34 -11.51 -16.24
CA ALA A 128 5.15 -12.67 -16.57
C ALA A 128 6.48 -12.68 -15.78
N LEU A 129 7.14 -11.52 -15.65
CA LEU A 129 8.35 -11.34 -14.84
C LEU A 129 8.10 -11.62 -13.36
N SER A 130 6.95 -11.23 -12.80
CA SER A 130 6.63 -11.44 -11.38
C SER A 130 6.38 -12.91 -10.99
N LEU A 131 6.17 -13.78 -11.98
CA LEU A 131 6.09 -15.23 -11.80
C LEU A 131 7.46 -15.91 -11.78
N GLY A 132 8.51 -15.21 -12.22
CA GLY A 132 9.89 -15.70 -12.25
C GLY A 132 10.20 -16.66 -13.41
N ALA A 133 11.49 -16.93 -13.57
CA ALA A 133 11.99 -17.86 -14.59
C ALA A 133 11.56 -19.31 -14.29
N PRO A 134 11.26 -20.11 -15.33
CA PRO A 134 11.00 -21.53 -15.14
C PRO A 134 12.27 -22.22 -14.60
N LEU A 135 12.11 -23.09 -13.61
CA LEU A 135 13.25 -23.81 -13.03
C LEU A 135 13.75 -24.90 -13.99
N ALA A 136 15.05 -24.86 -14.32
CA ALA A 136 15.70 -25.90 -15.11
C ALA A 136 15.81 -27.20 -14.32
N GLN A 137 15.36 -28.31 -14.90
CA GLN A 137 15.48 -29.65 -14.35
C GLN A 137 16.33 -30.51 -15.28
N ALA A 138 17.33 -31.19 -14.72
CA ALA A 138 18.22 -32.03 -15.49
C ALA A 138 17.47 -33.22 -16.11
N MET A 139 17.75 -33.51 -17.38
CA MET A 139 17.15 -34.63 -18.08
C MET A 139 17.53 -35.97 -17.40
N PRO A 140 16.57 -36.86 -17.07
CA PRO A 140 16.91 -38.14 -16.47
C PRO A 140 17.64 -39.06 -17.47
N THR A 141 18.58 -39.86 -16.98
CA THR A 141 19.32 -40.81 -17.82
C THR A 141 18.44 -42.02 -18.16
N GLY A 142 18.53 -42.51 -19.41
CA GLY A 142 17.83 -43.73 -19.85
C GLY A 142 16.41 -43.53 -20.42
N LEU A 143 16.03 -42.30 -20.79
CA LEU A 143 14.75 -42.06 -21.48
C LEU A 143 14.76 -42.54 -22.94
N THR A 144 13.64 -43.11 -23.37
CA THR A 144 13.37 -43.42 -24.78
C THR A 144 12.84 -42.17 -25.49
N GLY A 145 13.68 -41.54 -26.31
CA GLY A 145 13.33 -40.38 -27.13
C GLY A 145 14.53 -39.84 -27.92
N SER A 146 14.28 -38.99 -28.90
CA SER A 146 15.32 -38.39 -29.74
C SER A 146 15.23 -36.86 -29.69
N CYS A 147 16.29 -36.22 -29.21
CA CYS A 147 16.42 -34.76 -29.27
C CYS A 147 16.80 -34.32 -30.69
N PRO A 148 16.10 -33.34 -31.29
CA PRO A 148 16.52 -32.71 -32.54
C PRO A 148 17.90 -32.05 -32.38
N SER A 149 18.73 -32.09 -33.43
CA SER A 149 20.06 -31.46 -33.43
C SER A 149 20.03 -29.92 -33.39
N THR A 150 18.85 -29.31 -33.55
CA THR A 150 18.65 -27.86 -33.53
C THR A 150 18.32 -27.32 -32.13
N MET A 151 18.27 -28.17 -31.11
CA MET A 151 17.71 -27.85 -29.80
C MET A 151 18.55 -28.42 -28.66
N ASP A 152 18.59 -27.72 -27.53
CA ASP A 152 19.25 -28.22 -26.32
C ASP A 152 18.23 -28.94 -25.45
N CYS A 153 18.32 -30.28 -25.38
CA CYS A 153 17.49 -31.10 -24.49
C CYS A 153 18.24 -31.51 -23.22
N SER A 154 19.31 -30.81 -22.81
CA SER A 154 20.02 -31.15 -21.57
C SER A 154 19.15 -30.94 -20.33
N ASN A 155 18.22 -30.00 -20.40
CA ASN A 155 17.27 -29.65 -19.35
C ASN A 155 15.83 -29.64 -19.88
N TYR A 156 14.88 -29.84 -18.98
CA TYR A 156 13.46 -29.59 -19.21
C TYR A 156 12.92 -28.62 -18.16
N PHE A 157 11.78 -28.01 -18.47
CA PHE A 157 11.20 -26.93 -17.69
C PHE A 157 9.72 -27.21 -17.43
N CYS A 158 9.32 -27.12 -16.16
CA CYS A 158 7.91 -27.21 -15.78
C CYS A 158 7.31 -25.80 -15.71
N VAL A 159 6.26 -25.56 -16.49
CA VAL A 159 5.58 -24.27 -16.57
C VAL A 159 4.19 -24.41 -15.96
N SER A 160 3.92 -23.62 -14.92
CA SER A 160 2.64 -23.67 -14.23
C SER A 160 1.49 -23.10 -15.08
N SER A 161 0.25 -23.50 -14.77
CA SER A 161 -0.95 -22.98 -15.44
C SER A 161 -1.04 -21.45 -15.41
N ALA A 162 -0.58 -20.83 -14.32
CA ALA A 162 -0.52 -19.38 -14.20
C ALA A 162 0.49 -18.75 -15.18
N MET A 163 1.66 -19.36 -15.36
CA MET A 163 2.68 -18.90 -16.32
C MET A 163 2.18 -19.02 -17.76
N THR A 164 1.67 -20.19 -18.14
CA THR A 164 1.09 -20.44 -19.47
C THR A 164 0.05 -19.38 -19.87
N LYS A 165 -0.85 -19.02 -18.95
CA LYS A 165 -1.89 -18.02 -19.22
C LYS A 165 -1.32 -16.63 -19.50
N ASN A 166 -0.22 -16.24 -18.85
CA ASN A 166 0.39 -14.92 -19.05
C ASN A 166 1.35 -14.92 -20.25
N TRP A 167 2.10 -16.00 -20.47
CA TRP A 167 3.02 -16.13 -21.60
C TRP A 167 2.30 -16.02 -22.95
N LYS A 168 1.12 -16.63 -23.08
CA LYS A 168 0.25 -16.49 -24.26
C LYS A 168 -0.20 -15.05 -24.54
N LYS A 169 -0.24 -14.19 -23.52
CA LYS A 169 -0.62 -12.78 -23.67
C LYS A 169 0.56 -11.91 -24.07
N VAL A 170 1.75 -12.25 -23.59
CA VAL A 170 3.00 -11.56 -23.95
C VAL A 170 3.34 -11.79 -25.41
N ASN A 171 3.45 -13.06 -25.82
CA ASN A 171 3.73 -13.41 -27.21
C ASN A 171 3.09 -14.76 -27.54
N LYS A 172 1.93 -14.71 -28.19
CA LYS A 172 1.16 -15.91 -28.54
C LYS A 172 1.91 -16.79 -29.54
N ASP A 173 2.50 -16.20 -30.57
CA ASP A 173 3.13 -16.93 -31.67
C ASP A 173 4.41 -17.64 -31.19
N ALA A 174 5.23 -16.96 -30.40
CA ALA A 174 6.42 -17.57 -29.79
C ALA A 174 6.06 -18.63 -28.74
N TYR A 175 4.93 -18.47 -28.03
CA TYR A 175 4.47 -19.48 -27.08
C TYR A 175 3.97 -20.74 -27.79
N GLU A 176 3.20 -20.61 -28.88
CA GLU A 176 2.69 -21.74 -29.66
C GLU A 176 3.82 -22.49 -30.39
N ALA A 177 4.96 -21.84 -30.63
CA ALA A 177 6.17 -22.47 -31.15
C ALA A 177 6.96 -23.29 -30.11
N LEU A 178 6.60 -23.24 -28.83
CA LEU A 178 7.29 -24.01 -27.78
C LEU A 178 7.08 -25.51 -27.98
N SER A 179 8.19 -26.25 -27.94
CA SER A 179 8.19 -27.70 -28.03
C SER A 179 7.85 -28.35 -26.68
N GLU A 180 6.69 -29.00 -26.62
CA GLU A 180 6.29 -29.84 -25.49
C GLU A 180 7.19 -31.07 -25.35
N CYS A 181 7.50 -31.43 -24.10
CA CYS A 181 8.34 -32.61 -23.81
C CYS A 181 7.73 -33.92 -24.33
N SER A 182 6.40 -34.03 -24.34
CA SER A 182 5.64 -35.23 -24.73
C SER A 182 5.90 -35.65 -26.18
N THR A 183 6.18 -34.69 -27.06
CA THR A 183 6.43 -34.90 -28.49
C THR A 183 7.73 -35.66 -28.75
N TYR A 184 8.77 -35.40 -27.95
CA TYR A 184 10.11 -35.98 -28.13
C TYR A 184 10.44 -37.06 -27.09
N PHE A 185 9.84 -36.97 -25.90
CA PHE A 185 10.08 -37.84 -24.76
C PHE A 185 8.75 -38.19 -24.07
N PRO A 186 8.01 -39.19 -24.59
CA PRO A 186 6.65 -39.51 -24.13
C PRO A 186 6.55 -39.87 -22.63
N LEU A 187 7.63 -40.41 -22.06
CA LEU A 187 7.69 -40.83 -20.66
C LEU A 187 8.12 -39.70 -19.69
N LEU A 188 8.53 -38.53 -20.19
CA LEU A 188 9.05 -37.43 -19.38
C LEU A 188 7.94 -36.63 -18.66
N ASN A 189 6.70 -36.70 -19.14
CA ASN A 189 5.59 -35.86 -18.66
C ASN A 189 5.22 -36.10 -17.18
N HIS A 190 5.71 -37.17 -16.55
CA HIS A 190 5.44 -37.50 -15.15
C HIS A 190 6.28 -36.70 -14.13
N GLY A 191 7.29 -35.94 -14.57
CA GLY A 191 8.17 -35.17 -13.68
C GLY A 191 7.58 -33.83 -13.17
N CYS A 192 6.60 -33.26 -13.88
CA CYS A 192 6.07 -31.91 -13.60
C CYS A 192 4.77 -31.88 -12.77
N GLY A 193 4.25 -33.03 -12.33
CA GLY A 193 3.00 -33.07 -11.56
C GLY A 193 1.80 -32.52 -12.34
N SER A 194 1.24 -31.40 -11.90
CA SER A 194 0.13 -30.68 -12.57
C SER A 194 0.58 -29.66 -13.63
N ASP A 195 1.88 -29.42 -13.73
CA ASP A 195 2.45 -28.38 -14.60
C ASP A 195 2.85 -28.95 -15.96
N THR A 196 2.90 -28.11 -16.99
CA THR A 196 3.19 -28.53 -18.36
C THR A 196 4.68 -28.53 -18.63
N CYS A 197 5.20 -29.61 -19.22
CA CYS A 197 6.63 -29.75 -19.53
C CYS A 197 6.99 -29.20 -20.91
N TYR A 198 7.99 -28.33 -20.94
CA TYR A 198 8.58 -27.75 -22.15
C TYR A 198 10.11 -27.91 -22.15
N LEU A 199 10.70 -28.03 -23.33
CA LEU A 199 12.15 -28.19 -23.49
C LEU A 199 12.89 -26.86 -23.74
N GLU A 200 12.21 -25.83 -24.26
CA GLU A 200 12.79 -24.52 -24.62
C GLU A 200 12.16 -23.33 -23.87
N ALA A 201 11.54 -23.59 -22.72
CA ALA A 201 10.84 -22.54 -21.96
C ALA A 201 11.77 -21.40 -21.51
N ASP A 202 13.05 -21.69 -21.24
CA ASP A 202 14.07 -20.70 -20.86
C ASP A 202 14.40 -19.71 -21.98
N LYS A 203 14.50 -20.19 -23.23
CA LYS A 203 14.70 -19.31 -24.40
C LYS A 203 13.52 -18.36 -24.58
N PHE A 204 12.29 -18.88 -24.49
CA PHE A 204 11.10 -18.03 -24.53
C PHE A 204 11.10 -17.00 -23.39
N TYR A 205 11.48 -17.41 -22.17
CA TYR A 205 11.56 -16.50 -21.04
C TYR A 205 12.59 -15.39 -21.28
N THR A 206 13.79 -15.73 -21.73
CA THR A 206 14.85 -14.74 -21.97
C THR A 206 14.50 -13.80 -23.12
N GLU A 207 13.99 -14.32 -24.23
CA GLU A 207 13.73 -13.52 -25.44
C GLU A 207 12.42 -12.72 -25.36
N SER A 208 11.34 -13.33 -24.89
CA SER A 208 10.01 -12.73 -24.90
C SER A 208 9.62 -12.05 -23.59
N ILE A 209 10.24 -12.42 -22.46
CA ILE A 209 9.90 -11.87 -21.14
C ILE A 209 11.00 -10.95 -20.63
N GLU A 210 12.27 -11.37 -20.61
CA GLU A 210 13.39 -10.50 -20.19
C GLU A 210 13.78 -9.49 -21.28
N GLY A 211 13.72 -9.89 -22.54
CA GLY A 211 13.96 -9.02 -23.70
C GLY A 211 12.76 -8.14 -24.08
N GLY A 212 11.60 -8.36 -23.46
CA GLY A 212 10.40 -7.55 -23.68
C GLY A 212 10.54 -6.15 -23.07
N THR A 213 10.02 -5.13 -23.76
CA THR A 213 9.97 -3.76 -23.23
C THR A 213 8.94 -3.67 -22.11
N ILE A 214 9.37 -3.20 -20.93
CA ILE A 214 8.48 -3.00 -19.78
C ILE A 214 7.60 -1.75 -20.00
N LEU A 215 8.09 -0.76 -20.75
CA LEU A 215 7.35 0.44 -21.12
C LEU A 215 6.82 0.32 -22.56
N ASP A 216 5.51 0.12 -22.72
CA ASP A 216 4.86 0.09 -24.04
C ASP A 216 4.57 1.51 -24.57
N GLY A 217 4.40 2.49 -23.67
CA GLY A 217 3.98 3.83 -24.03
C GLY A 217 4.28 4.91 -22.99
N GLY A 218 3.85 6.13 -23.30
CA GLY A 218 4.05 7.32 -22.47
C GLY A 218 5.29 8.14 -22.83
N ALA A 219 5.48 9.26 -22.13
CA ALA A 219 6.58 10.20 -22.38
C ALA A 219 7.99 9.59 -22.23
N PHE A 220 8.11 8.44 -21.55
CA PHE A 220 9.39 7.79 -21.26
C PHE A 220 9.70 6.52 -22.08
N SER A 221 8.79 6.07 -22.98
CA SER A 221 8.99 4.83 -23.74
C SER A 221 10.18 4.87 -24.71
N GLY A 222 10.55 6.06 -25.20
CA GLY A 222 11.68 6.24 -26.13
C GLY A 222 13.07 6.22 -25.50
N MET A 223 13.17 6.10 -24.17
CA MET A 223 14.44 6.23 -23.43
C MET A 223 15.05 4.87 -23.02
N GLY A 224 14.32 3.76 -23.22
CA GLY A 224 14.68 2.43 -22.72
C GLY A 224 14.31 2.23 -21.24
N ASP A 225 14.02 1.00 -20.83
CA ASP A 225 13.36 0.71 -19.55
C ASP A 225 14.16 1.22 -18.32
N VAL A 226 15.48 1.02 -18.33
CA VAL A 226 16.35 1.43 -17.20
C VAL A 226 16.45 2.95 -17.11
N ALA A 227 16.70 3.63 -18.23
CA ALA A 227 16.86 5.09 -18.21
C ALA A 227 15.52 5.80 -18.02
N GLY A 228 14.43 5.30 -18.63
CA GLY A 228 13.07 5.76 -18.38
C GLY A 228 12.68 5.62 -16.92
N GLY A 229 13.04 4.50 -16.28
CA GLY A 229 12.83 4.29 -14.84
C GLY A 229 13.57 5.31 -13.97
N ILE A 230 14.86 5.57 -14.23
CA ILE A 230 15.65 6.54 -13.47
C ILE A 230 15.12 7.97 -13.65
N VAL A 231 14.81 8.37 -14.89
CA VAL A 231 14.28 9.70 -15.20
C VAL A 231 12.90 9.90 -14.58
N GLY A 232 12.03 8.88 -14.69
CA GLY A 232 10.72 8.88 -14.05
C GLY A 232 10.81 9.00 -12.53
N LEU A 233 11.76 8.31 -11.90
CA LEU A 233 11.99 8.40 -10.46
C LEU A 233 12.41 9.81 -10.04
N ILE A 234 13.39 10.42 -10.73
CA ILE A 234 13.86 11.78 -10.43
C ILE A 234 12.72 12.79 -10.64
N PHE A 235 12.00 12.69 -11.75
CA PHE A 235 10.88 13.57 -12.08
C PHE A 235 9.75 13.46 -11.03
N SER A 236 9.37 12.24 -10.65
CA SER A 236 8.35 12.00 -9.63
C SER A 236 8.78 12.55 -8.26
N LEU A 237 10.05 12.41 -7.88
CA LEU A 237 10.57 12.94 -6.63
C LEU A 237 10.52 14.48 -6.60
N ILE A 238 10.90 15.14 -7.70
CA ILE A 238 10.81 16.61 -7.82
C ILE A 238 9.35 17.07 -7.72
N ILE A 239 8.45 16.41 -8.45
CA ILE A 239 7.02 16.74 -8.44
C ILE A 239 6.42 16.53 -7.05
N ILE A 240 6.65 15.38 -6.42
CA ILE A 240 6.14 15.08 -5.07
C ILE A 240 6.67 16.11 -4.07
N THR A 241 7.95 16.47 -4.16
CA THR A 241 8.55 17.49 -3.28
C THR A 241 7.92 18.87 -3.50
N PHE A 242 7.71 19.27 -4.76
CA PHE A 242 7.07 20.54 -5.10
C PHE A 242 5.61 20.59 -4.62
N PHE A 243 4.83 19.52 -4.83
CA PHE A 243 3.46 19.44 -4.35
C PHE A 243 3.39 19.40 -2.82
N LEU A 244 4.30 18.69 -2.15
CA LEU A 244 4.39 18.70 -0.68
C LEU A 244 4.68 20.11 -0.17
N PHE A 245 5.61 20.84 -0.81
CA PHE A 245 5.90 22.23 -0.45
C PHE A 245 4.69 23.14 -0.67
N CYS A 246 4.01 23.00 -1.80
CA CYS A 246 2.79 23.76 -2.11
C CYS A 246 1.66 23.45 -1.11
N LEU A 247 1.46 22.17 -0.78
CA LEU A 247 0.49 21.70 0.21
C LEU A 247 0.78 22.33 1.57
N VAL A 248 2.04 22.32 2.04
CA VAL A 248 2.45 22.96 3.29
C VAL A 248 2.19 24.47 3.27
N LYS A 249 2.52 25.15 2.16
CA LYS A 249 2.24 26.59 2.00
C LYS A 249 0.75 26.91 2.00
N LEU A 250 -0.05 26.12 1.28
CA LEU A 250 -1.51 26.28 1.20
C LEU A 250 -2.14 26.05 2.57
N LEU A 251 -1.73 24.99 3.25
CA LEU A 251 -2.16 24.66 4.59
C LEU A 251 -1.84 25.82 5.55
N HIS A 252 -0.58 26.28 5.58
CA HIS A 252 -0.19 27.43 6.41
C HIS A 252 -1.07 28.67 6.14
N THR A 253 -1.43 28.92 4.88
CA THR A 253 -2.30 30.04 4.47
C THR A 253 -3.76 29.83 4.91
N LEU A 254 -4.32 28.63 4.76
CA LEU A 254 -5.69 28.30 5.18
C LEU A 254 -5.87 28.41 6.69
N ILE A 255 -4.85 28.04 7.43
CA ILE A 255 -4.88 27.97 8.89
C ILE A 255 -4.73 29.32 9.56
N MET A 256 -3.88 30.18 9.00
CA MET A 256 -3.83 31.59 9.37
C MET A 256 -5.09 32.36 8.93
N GLY A 257 -5.92 31.78 8.04
CA GLY A 257 -7.18 32.33 7.57
C GLY A 257 -8.42 31.81 8.31
N SER A 258 -9.27 31.06 7.62
CA SER A 258 -10.60 30.63 8.11
C SER A 258 -10.54 29.61 9.25
N ALA A 259 -9.53 28.74 9.28
CA ALA A 259 -9.43 27.70 10.31
C ALA A 259 -9.21 28.31 11.69
N LYS A 260 -8.40 29.37 11.82
CA LYS A 260 -8.22 30.13 13.06
C LYS A 260 -9.55 30.53 13.72
N LYS A 261 -10.52 31.03 12.93
CA LYS A 261 -11.84 31.43 13.45
C LYS A 261 -12.66 30.24 13.95
N VAL A 262 -12.61 29.12 13.24
CA VAL A 262 -13.31 27.88 13.62
C VAL A 262 -12.70 27.30 14.90
N ILE A 263 -11.37 27.25 14.97
CA ILE A 263 -10.61 26.76 16.11
C ILE A 263 -10.89 27.64 17.34
N MET A 264 -10.83 28.97 17.20
CA MET A 264 -11.16 29.90 18.29
C MET A 264 -12.61 29.79 18.80
N ARG A 265 -13.54 29.34 17.96
CA ARG A 265 -14.91 29.02 18.41
C ARG A 265 -14.93 27.70 19.16
N ALA A 266 -14.26 26.67 18.63
CA ALA A 266 -14.16 25.36 19.26
C ALA A 266 -13.49 25.42 20.65
N THR A 267 -12.52 26.31 20.85
CA THR A 267 -11.86 26.49 22.16
C THR A 267 -12.79 26.98 23.26
N ASN A 268 -13.88 27.67 22.92
CA ASN A 268 -14.90 28.12 23.86
C ASN A 268 -16.05 27.11 24.06
N MET A 269 -16.01 25.96 23.38
CA MET A 269 -17.03 24.93 23.46
C MET A 269 -16.55 23.71 24.25
N ASN A 270 -17.45 22.76 24.48
CA ASN A 270 -17.17 21.49 25.15
C ASN A 270 -16.12 20.66 24.39
N ASP A 271 -15.34 19.84 25.09
CA ASP A 271 -14.28 19.01 24.53
C ASP A 271 -14.80 18.02 23.47
N TYR A 272 -16.03 17.51 23.63
CA TYR A 272 -16.66 16.68 22.60
C TYR A 272 -16.87 17.42 21.27
N VAL A 273 -17.12 18.74 21.30
CA VAL A 273 -17.22 19.54 20.08
C VAL A 273 -15.84 19.73 19.46
N ALA A 274 -14.78 19.86 20.27
CA ALA A 274 -13.42 19.91 19.76
C ALA A 274 -13.01 18.60 19.05
N ILE A 275 -13.47 17.43 19.54
CA ILE A 275 -13.32 16.14 18.83
C ILE A 275 -14.00 16.20 17.45
N LEU A 276 -15.27 16.64 17.38
CA LEU A 276 -15.98 16.73 16.10
C LEU A 276 -15.34 17.72 15.12
N VAL A 277 -14.80 18.83 15.62
CA VAL A 277 -14.07 19.81 14.80
C VAL A 277 -12.78 19.21 14.27
N GLY A 278 -12.01 18.50 15.10
CA GLY A 278 -10.81 17.79 14.67
C GLY A 278 -11.12 16.74 13.59
N LEU A 279 -12.15 15.93 13.82
CA LEU A 279 -12.65 14.94 12.86
C LEU A 279 -13.05 15.60 11.53
N GLY A 280 -13.82 16.68 11.58
CA GLY A 280 -14.28 17.39 10.39
C GLY A 280 -13.14 18.02 9.59
N ILE A 281 -12.18 18.66 10.27
CA ILE A 281 -11.00 19.23 9.60
C ILE A 281 -10.20 18.11 8.93
N THR A 282 -9.94 17.01 9.63
CA THR A 282 -9.18 15.89 9.07
C THR A 282 -9.94 15.15 7.98
N PHE A 283 -11.27 15.04 8.05
CA PHE A 283 -12.06 14.46 6.97
C PHE A 283 -11.93 15.26 5.66
N ILE A 284 -11.91 16.60 5.76
CA ILE A 284 -11.74 17.49 4.60
C ILE A 284 -10.30 17.44 4.08
N VAL A 285 -9.32 17.51 4.99
CA VAL A 285 -7.88 17.52 4.65
C VAL A 285 -7.38 16.13 4.27
N GLN A 286 -8.09 15.08 4.67
CA GLN A 286 -7.78 13.66 4.52
C GLN A 286 -6.45 13.21 5.15
N SER A 287 -5.88 14.02 6.04
CA SER A 287 -4.62 13.72 6.73
C SER A 287 -4.60 14.29 8.14
N SER A 288 -4.52 13.40 9.13
CA SER A 288 -4.36 13.79 10.54
C SER A 288 -3.03 14.47 10.79
N SER A 289 -1.91 13.97 10.23
CA SER A 289 -0.58 14.57 10.42
C SER A 289 -0.55 16.04 9.96
N VAL A 290 -1.13 16.32 8.78
CA VAL A 290 -1.29 17.68 8.25
C VAL A 290 -2.19 18.52 9.17
N THR A 291 -3.29 17.95 9.66
CA THR A 291 -4.20 18.61 10.60
C THR A 291 -3.55 18.91 11.94
N THR A 292 -2.80 17.99 12.53
CA THR A 292 -2.18 18.17 13.85
C THR A 292 -0.94 19.06 13.77
N SER A 293 -0.13 18.94 12.71
CA SER A 293 1.04 19.80 12.45
C SER A 293 0.64 21.26 12.24
N THR A 294 -0.60 21.46 11.84
CA THR A 294 -1.24 22.76 11.74
C THR A 294 -1.65 23.34 13.10
N LEU A 295 -2.16 22.49 13.98
CA LEU A 295 -2.62 22.91 15.30
C LEU A 295 -1.44 23.21 16.23
N THR A 296 -0.32 22.51 16.06
CA THR A 296 0.92 22.70 16.83
C THR A 296 1.44 24.15 16.83
N PRO A 297 1.62 24.84 15.69
CA PRO A 297 1.95 26.27 15.66
C PRO A 297 0.91 27.14 16.35
N LEU A 298 -0.39 26.83 16.21
CA LEU A 298 -1.46 27.58 16.88
C LEU A 298 -1.41 27.44 18.40
N CYS A 299 -0.96 26.30 18.91
CA CYS A 299 -0.61 26.15 20.32
C CYS A 299 0.60 27.01 20.69
N GLY A 300 1.65 27.01 19.86
CA GLY A 300 2.85 27.83 20.04
C GLY A 300 2.51 29.32 20.25
N VAL A 301 1.80 29.91 19.28
CA VAL A 301 1.40 31.32 19.33
C VAL A 301 0.25 31.61 20.32
N GLY A 302 -0.23 30.59 21.07
CA GLY A 302 -1.25 30.74 22.11
C GLY A 302 -2.69 30.92 21.64
N VAL A 303 -2.98 30.69 20.35
CA VAL A 303 -4.34 30.75 19.79
C VAL A 303 -5.17 29.53 20.21
N LEU A 304 -4.53 28.36 20.28
CA LEU A 304 -5.13 27.10 20.74
C LEU A 304 -4.53 26.73 22.10
N PRO A 305 -5.29 26.74 23.20
CA PRO A 305 -4.77 26.29 24.48
C PRO A 305 -4.42 24.80 24.44
N VAL A 306 -3.30 24.44 25.07
CA VAL A 306 -2.72 23.08 25.04
C VAL A 306 -3.73 22.01 25.49
N HIS A 307 -4.60 22.30 26.46
CA HIS A 307 -5.61 21.33 26.92
C HIS A 307 -6.68 21.01 25.86
N LYS A 308 -6.94 21.90 24.90
CA LYS A 308 -7.84 21.64 23.75
C LYS A 308 -7.14 20.91 22.61
N MET A 309 -5.82 20.81 22.63
CA MET A 309 -5.06 20.05 21.63
C MET A 309 -5.42 18.55 21.69
N LEU A 310 -5.57 17.99 22.90
CA LEU A 310 -5.95 16.59 23.08
C LEU A 310 -7.25 16.23 22.35
N PRO A 311 -8.43 16.81 22.71
CA PRO A 311 -9.68 16.42 22.07
C PRO A 311 -9.69 16.69 20.56
N MET A 312 -9.06 17.77 20.08
CA MET A 312 -8.95 18.01 18.64
C MET A 312 -8.13 16.93 17.91
N THR A 313 -7.05 16.47 18.51
CA THR A 313 -6.22 15.39 17.96
C THR A 313 -6.96 14.05 17.97
N LEU A 314 -7.70 13.72 19.04
CA LEU A 314 -8.54 12.50 19.08
C LEU A 314 -9.54 12.49 17.92
N GLY A 315 -10.16 13.65 17.66
CA GLY A 315 -10.99 13.87 16.49
C GLY A 315 -10.25 13.62 15.18
N ALA A 316 -9.06 14.18 15.02
CA ALA A 316 -8.25 14.03 13.82
C ALA A 316 -7.90 12.55 13.55
N ASN A 317 -7.57 11.78 14.58
CA ASN A 317 -7.29 10.36 14.48
C ASN A 317 -8.50 9.56 13.99
N ILE A 318 -9.70 9.84 14.51
CA ILE A 318 -10.94 9.28 13.96
C ILE A 318 -11.13 9.71 12.51
N GLY A 319 -10.90 10.99 12.19
CA GLY A 319 -11.06 11.54 10.84
C GLY A 319 -10.26 10.79 9.77
N THR A 320 -9.01 10.41 10.04
CA THR A 320 -8.16 9.67 9.09
C THR A 320 -8.73 8.29 8.73
N THR A 321 -9.51 7.68 9.64
CA THR A 321 -10.11 6.35 9.39
C THR A 321 -11.18 6.38 8.30
N PHE A 322 -11.83 7.53 8.06
CA PHE A 322 -12.77 7.70 6.95
C PHE A 322 -12.08 7.53 5.60
N THR A 323 -10.84 8.02 5.45
CA THR A 323 -10.08 7.84 4.22
C THR A 323 -9.81 6.37 3.94
N SER A 324 -9.39 5.59 4.95
CA SER A 324 -9.21 4.14 4.79
C SER A 324 -10.53 3.43 4.51
N MET A 325 -11.63 3.86 5.12
CA MET A 325 -12.95 3.29 4.89
C MET A 325 -13.42 3.52 3.46
N LEU A 326 -13.30 4.75 2.94
CA LEU A 326 -13.65 5.06 1.55
C LEU A 326 -12.78 4.30 0.55
N ALA A 327 -11.49 4.12 0.85
CA ALA A 327 -10.59 3.32 0.01
C ALA A 327 -10.99 1.84 0.01
N ALA A 328 -11.31 1.27 1.17
CA ALA A 328 -11.74 -0.12 1.27
C ALA A 328 -13.10 -0.37 0.63
N LEU A 329 -14.06 0.55 0.81
CA LEU A 329 -15.37 0.51 0.16
C LEU A 329 -15.29 0.70 -1.35
N ALA A 330 -14.22 1.29 -1.88
CA ALA A 330 -14.00 1.30 -3.33
C ALA A 330 -13.62 -0.10 -3.83
N VAL A 331 -12.76 -0.82 -3.10
CA VAL A 331 -12.29 -2.14 -3.53
C VAL A 331 -13.32 -3.25 -3.26
N MET A 332 -14.11 -3.11 -2.19
CA MET A 332 -15.12 -4.08 -1.72
C MET A 332 -14.59 -5.51 -1.53
N LYS A 333 -13.30 -5.65 -1.19
CA LYS A 333 -12.71 -6.93 -0.78
C LYS A 333 -12.83 -7.11 0.74
N PRO A 334 -13.14 -8.33 1.23
CA PRO A 334 -13.20 -8.62 2.66
C PRO A 334 -11.94 -8.16 3.42
N ASP A 335 -10.76 -8.54 2.93
CA ASP A 335 -9.49 -8.18 3.59
C ASP A 335 -9.27 -6.66 3.64
N SER A 336 -9.63 -5.93 2.57
CA SER A 336 -9.48 -4.47 2.53
C SER A 336 -10.43 -3.77 3.51
N LEU A 337 -11.68 -4.25 3.59
CA LEU A 337 -12.68 -3.71 4.51
C LEU A 337 -12.34 -4.03 5.96
N GLN A 338 -11.86 -5.24 6.23
CA GLN A 338 -11.38 -5.64 7.55
C GLN A 338 -10.23 -4.76 8.02
N ILE A 339 -9.24 -4.49 7.15
CA ILE A 339 -8.12 -3.58 7.46
C ILE A 339 -8.61 -2.16 7.76
N ALA A 340 -9.60 -1.64 7.03
CA ALA A 340 -10.20 -0.34 7.33
C ALA A 340 -10.92 -0.32 8.68
N PHE A 341 -11.63 -1.40 9.03
CA PHE A 341 -12.25 -1.54 10.36
C PHE A 341 -11.22 -1.67 11.48
N VAL A 342 -10.13 -2.41 11.29
CA VAL A 342 -9.00 -2.44 12.23
C VAL A 342 -8.53 -1.02 12.52
N HIS A 343 -8.32 -0.21 11.47
CA HIS A 343 -7.85 1.16 11.64
C HIS A 343 -8.87 2.04 12.38
N LEU A 344 -10.17 1.86 12.11
CA LEU A 344 -11.25 2.53 12.82
C LEU A 344 -11.26 2.15 14.32
N PHE A 345 -11.30 0.86 14.62
CA PHE A 345 -11.41 0.36 16.00
C PHE A 345 -10.16 0.63 16.83
N PHE A 346 -8.97 0.58 16.22
CA PHE A 346 -7.74 1.00 16.88
C PHE A 346 -7.85 2.44 17.41
N ASN A 347 -8.32 3.37 16.58
CA ASN A 347 -8.44 4.78 16.97
C ASN A 347 -9.61 5.03 17.94
N ILE A 348 -10.73 4.32 17.80
CA ILE A 348 -11.89 4.48 18.69
C ILE A 348 -11.61 3.90 20.07
N ILE A 349 -11.04 2.69 20.16
CA ILE A 349 -10.78 2.03 21.46
C ILE A 349 -9.64 2.72 22.21
N GLY A 350 -8.71 3.36 21.50
CA GLY A 350 -7.67 4.16 22.13
C GLY A 350 -8.18 5.40 22.89
N ILE A 351 -9.33 5.95 22.48
CA ILE A 351 -9.96 7.19 23.04
C ILE A 351 -10.72 6.87 24.33
#